data_AF-A0A3R7I298-F1
#
_entry.id   AF-A0A3R7I298-F1
#
_cell.length_a   1.000
_cell.length_b   1.000
_cell.length_c   1.000
_cell.angle_alpha   90.00
_cell.angle_beta   90.00
_cell.angle_gamma   90.00
#
_symmetry.space_group_name_H-M   'P 1'
#
loop_
_entity.id
_entity.type
_entity.pdbx_description
1 polymer ?
#
loop_
_entity_poly.entity_id
_entity_poly.type
_entity_poly.pdbx_seq_one_letter_code
_entity_poly.pdbx_strand_id
1 'polypeptide(L)'
;MRLLAASYKHSTAELTVNVLRQLAKHVSLTDPEAVLRFIASKQVSNSRKELLTTAYERWLRLQGLKVKLAKPRREKRLPYVPAEEDVDTLIALYPSATMTDTERAVDKRFIEFKSVNFRGFRG
;
A
#
# COMPACT_ATOMS: atom_id res chain seq x y z
N MET A 1 0.47 17.24 -24.83
CA MET A 1 -0.02 16.80 -23.50
C MET A 1 -1.48 16.31 -23.59
N ARG A 2 -1.76 15.12 -24.16
CA ARG A 2 -3.14 14.59 -24.28
C ARG A 2 -3.66 13.88 -23.01
N LEU A 3 -2.78 13.51 -22.07
CA LEU A 3 -3.18 12.86 -20.81
C LEU A 3 -3.84 13.83 -19.81
N LEU A 4 -3.41 15.09 -19.75
CA LEU A 4 -4.00 16.09 -18.84
C LEU A 4 -5.45 16.41 -19.21
N ALA A 5 -5.79 16.33 -20.51
CA ALA A 5 -7.14 16.53 -21.01
C ALA A 5 -8.14 15.44 -20.56
N ALA A 6 -7.66 14.29 -20.08
CA ALA A 6 -8.48 13.17 -19.63
C ALA A 6 -8.68 13.13 -18.09
N SER A 7 -8.58 14.28 -17.41
CA SER A 7 -8.81 14.45 -15.96
C SER A 7 -7.89 13.62 -15.05
N TYR A 8 -6.68 13.29 -15.50
CA TYR A 8 -5.69 12.62 -14.67
C TYR A 8 -4.91 13.63 -13.82
N LYS A 9 -4.60 13.25 -12.57
CA LYS A 9 -3.64 13.98 -11.72
C LYS A 9 -2.31 14.17 -12.46
N HIS A 10 -1.69 15.34 -12.30
CA HIS A 10 -0.45 15.70 -12.98
C HIS A 10 0.67 14.66 -12.77
N SER A 11 0.87 14.25 -11.52
CA SER A 11 1.86 13.22 -11.14
C SER A 11 1.64 11.89 -11.87
N THR A 12 0.38 11.51 -12.09
CA THR A 12 0.02 10.31 -12.83
C THR A 12 0.34 10.45 -14.32
N ALA A 13 0.11 11.63 -14.90
CA ALA A 13 0.43 11.90 -16.30
C ALA A 13 1.94 11.87 -16.54
N GLU A 14 2.73 12.52 -15.68
CA GLU A 14 4.19 12.52 -15.75
C GLU A 14 4.78 11.12 -15.61
N LEU A 15 4.31 10.36 -14.61
CA LEU A 15 4.73 8.97 -14.42
C LEU A 15 4.44 8.13 -15.68
N THR A 16 3.24 8.28 -16.24
CA THR A 16 2.84 7.56 -17.45
C THR A 16 3.75 7.91 -18.64
N VAL A 17 4.05 9.19 -18.84
CA VAL A 17 4.95 9.65 -19.91
C VAL A 17 6.36 9.08 -19.72
N ASN A 18 6.89 9.13 -18.50
CA ASN A 18 8.23 8.62 -18.21
C ASN A 18 8.32 7.10 -18.44
N VAL A 19 7.29 6.35 -18.04
CA VAL A 19 7.20 4.91 -18.28
C VAL A 19 7.11 4.61 -19.78
N LEU A 20 6.29 5.33 -20.53
CA LEU A 20 6.16 5.15 -21.98
C LEU A 20 7.46 5.48 -22.72
N ARG A 21 8.17 6.54 -22.32
CA ARG A 21 9.50 6.86 -22.86
C ARG A 21 10.50 5.73 -22.61
N GLN A 22 10.45 5.10 -21.44
CA GLN A 22 11.30 3.94 -21.15
C GLN A 22 10.93 2.73 -22.02
N LEU A 23 9.64 2.46 -22.21
CA LEU A 23 9.19 1.36 -23.10
C LEU A 23 9.63 1.59 -24.55
N ALA A 24 9.46 2.82 -25.05
CA ALA A 24 9.81 3.21 -26.41
C ALA A 24 11.32 3.06 -26.74
N LYS A 25 12.20 3.03 -25.72
CA LYS A 25 13.64 2.77 -25.92
C LYS A 25 13.95 1.32 -26.28
N HIS A 26 13.06 0.39 -25.95
CA HIS A 26 13.29 -1.04 -26.12
C HIS A 26 12.33 -1.69 -27.11
N VAL A 27 11.10 -1.17 -27.24
CA VAL A 27 10.05 -1.75 -28.07
C VAL A 27 9.22 -0.65 -28.72
N SER A 28 8.77 -0.90 -29.97
CA SER A 28 7.80 -0.02 -30.62
C SER A 28 6.45 -0.08 -29.92
N LEU A 29 5.92 1.09 -29.55
CA LEU A 29 4.61 1.19 -28.90
C LEU A 29 3.44 0.81 -29.83
N THR A 30 3.67 0.77 -31.14
CA THR A 30 2.65 0.44 -32.15
C THR A 30 2.34 -1.04 -32.24
N ASP A 31 3.20 -1.92 -31.69
CA ASP A 31 2.98 -3.36 -31.65
C ASP A 31 2.62 -3.82 -30.22
N PRO A 32 1.33 -4.05 -29.93
CA PRO A 32 0.89 -4.49 -28.61
C PRO A 32 1.51 -5.80 -28.16
N GLU A 33 1.76 -6.73 -29.10
CA GLU A 33 2.24 -8.06 -28.76
C GLU A 33 3.71 -8.01 -28.33
N ALA A 34 4.54 -7.25 -29.05
CA ALA A 34 5.93 -7.02 -28.65
C ALA A 34 6.02 -6.31 -27.29
N VAL A 35 5.17 -5.32 -27.03
CA VAL A 35 5.16 -4.61 -25.74
C VAL A 35 4.79 -5.57 -24.60
N LEU A 36 3.78 -6.41 -24.78
CA LEU A 36 3.37 -7.40 -23.78
C LEU A 36 4.45 -8.45 -23.53
N ARG A 37 5.09 -8.97 -24.59
CA ARG A 37 6.23 -9.91 -24.47
C ARG A 37 7.40 -9.27 -23.72
N PHE A 38 7.69 -8.00 -23.97
CA PHE A 38 8.75 -7.28 -23.26
C PHE A 38 8.41 -7.05 -21.78
N ILE A 39 7.18 -6.69 -21.46
CA ILE A 39 6.74 -6.54 -20.06
C ILE A 39 6.80 -7.90 -19.34
N ALA A 40 6.42 -8.99 -20.01
CA ALA A 40 6.44 -10.34 -19.45
C ALA A 40 7.87 -10.82 -19.15
N SER A 41 8.80 -10.63 -20.10
CA SER A 41 10.21 -11.05 -19.98
C SER A 41 11.02 -10.26 -18.95
N LYS A 42 10.59 -9.04 -18.60
CA LYS A 42 11.31 -8.18 -17.66
C LYS A 42 11.28 -8.75 -16.24
N GLN A 43 12.46 -8.91 -15.62
CA GLN A 43 12.60 -9.38 -14.23
C GLN A 43 12.40 -8.23 -13.23
N VAL A 44 11.15 -7.78 -13.09
CA VAL A 44 10.74 -6.74 -12.14
C VAL A 44 9.51 -7.19 -11.35
N SER A 45 9.26 -6.53 -10.22
CA SER A 45 8.11 -6.84 -9.36
C SER A 45 6.77 -6.80 -10.11
N ASN A 46 5.80 -7.60 -9.68
CA ASN A 46 4.45 -7.63 -10.27
C ASN A 46 3.79 -6.24 -10.25
N SER A 47 4.02 -5.44 -9.21
CA SER A 47 3.57 -4.04 -9.15
C SER A 47 4.16 -3.18 -10.26
N ARG A 48 5.45 -3.38 -10.61
CA ARG A 48 6.09 -2.65 -11.72
C ARG A 48 5.58 -3.11 -13.07
N LYS A 49 5.33 -4.42 -13.26
CA LYS A 49 4.68 -4.95 -14.48
C LYS A 49 3.28 -4.37 -14.65
N GLU A 50 2.48 -4.32 -13.58
CA GLU A 50 1.15 -3.71 -13.59
C GLU A 50 1.18 -2.22 -13.97
N LEU A 51 2.16 -1.48 -13.45
CA LEU A 51 2.37 -0.07 -13.81
C LEU A 51 2.69 0.08 -15.30
N LEU A 52 3.58 -0.75 -15.85
CA LEU A 52 3.93 -0.76 -17.28
C LEU A 52 2.70 -1.04 -18.15
N THR A 53 1.95 -2.10 -17.83
CA THR A 53 0.72 -2.47 -18.54
C THR A 53 -0.34 -1.37 -18.47
N THR A 54 -0.52 -0.75 -17.29
CA THR A 54 -1.51 0.34 -17.11
C THR A 54 -1.12 1.60 -17.87
N ALA A 55 0.17 1.95 -17.91
CA ALA A 55 0.67 3.08 -18.69
C ALA A 55 0.43 2.84 -20.19
N TYR A 56 0.68 1.63 -20.67
CA TYR A 56 0.44 1.25 -22.06
C TYR A 56 -1.06 1.24 -22.42
N GLU A 57 -1.92 0.69 -21.54
CA GLU A 57 -3.39 0.72 -21.70
C GLU A 57 -3.93 2.16 -21.80
N ARG A 58 -3.35 3.11 -21.04
CA ARG A 58 -3.70 4.53 -21.16
C ARG A 58 -3.27 5.11 -22.51
N TRP A 59 -2.09 4.76 -22.99
CA TRP A 59 -1.61 5.19 -24.30
C TRP A 59 -2.51 4.64 -25.43
N LEU A 60 -2.90 3.36 -25.38
CA LEU A 60 -3.84 2.78 -26.35
C LEU A 60 -5.17 3.51 -26.37
N ARG A 61 -5.73 3.84 -25.18
CA ARG A 61 -6.94 4.66 -25.07
C ARG A 61 -6.81 6.03 -25.73
N LEU A 62 -5.63 6.66 -25.64
CA LEU A 62 -5.36 7.93 -26.32
C LEU A 62 -5.28 7.80 -27.84
N GLN A 63 -4.91 6.62 -28.36
CA GLN A 63 -4.97 6.31 -29.79
C GLN A 63 -6.39 5.93 -30.26
N GLY A 64 -7.39 5.96 -29.36
CA GLY A 64 -8.76 5.54 -29.66
C GLY A 64 -9.02 4.04 -29.54
N LEU A 65 -7.99 3.25 -29.21
CA LEU A 65 -8.09 1.80 -29.04
C LEU A 65 -8.54 1.48 -27.61
N LYS A 66 -9.76 0.97 -27.46
CA LYS A 66 -10.31 0.53 -26.16
C LYS A 66 -9.95 -0.94 -25.90
N VAL A 67 -8.67 -1.23 -25.71
CA VAL A 67 -8.20 -2.57 -25.35
C VAL A 67 -8.02 -2.66 -23.83
N LYS A 68 -8.68 -3.61 -23.18
CA LYS A 68 -8.47 -3.93 -21.76
C LYS A 68 -7.41 -5.03 -21.67
N LEU A 69 -6.23 -4.67 -21.22
CA LEU A 69 -5.12 -5.62 -21.11
C LEU A 69 -5.24 -6.46 -19.83
N ALA A 70 -4.88 -7.75 -19.91
CA ALA A 70 -4.77 -8.62 -18.75
C ALA A 70 -3.66 -8.09 -17.83
N LYS A 71 -4.00 -7.79 -16.58
CA LYS A 71 -3.04 -7.26 -15.60
C LYS A 71 -2.41 -8.39 -14.80
N PRO A 72 -1.09 -8.35 -14.55
CA PRO A 72 -0.45 -9.30 -13.67
C PRO A 72 -1.03 -9.18 -12.25
N ARG A 73 -1.22 -10.31 -11.57
CA ARG A 73 -1.76 -10.34 -10.21
C ARG A 73 -0.77 -9.68 -9.25
N ARG A 74 -1.22 -8.66 -8.51
CA ARG A 74 -0.41 -8.03 -7.47
C ARG A 74 -0.39 -8.92 -6.23
N GLU A 75 0.79 -9.39 -5.86
CA GLU A 75 1.02 -10.02 -4.56
C GLU A 75 0.94 -8.93 -3.48
N LYS A 76 -0.09 -9.01 -2.63
CA LYS A 76 -0.18 -8.15 -1.45
C LYS A 76 0.73 -8.75 -0.39
N ARG A 77 1.69 -7.96 0.10
CA ARG A 77 2.43 -8.32 1.31
C ARG A 77 1.45 -8.31 2.48
N LEU A 78 1.58 -9.29 3.38
CA LEU A 78 0.87 -9.26 4.65
C LEU A 78 1.29 -7.98 5.39
N PRO A 79 0.33 -7.25 5.99
CA PRO A 79 0.68 -6.11 6.82
C PRO A 79 1.59 -6.59 7.95
N TYR A 80 2.52 -5.73 8.35
CA TYR A 80 3.35 -5.98 9.52
C TYR A 80 2.42 -6.03 10.75
N VAL A 81 2.48 -7.14 11.49
CA VAL A 81 1.85 -7.25 12.80
C VAL A 81 2.96 -6.95 13.81
N PRO A 82 2.88 -5.84 14.56
CA PRO A 82 3.90 -5.48 15.54
C PRO A 82 4.01 -6.55 16.63
N ALA A 83 5.22 -6.75 17.14
CA ALA A 83 5.45 -7.54 18.35
C ALA A 83 4.95 -6.77 19.58
N GLU A 84 4.73 -7.45 20.70
CA GLU A 84 4.28 -6.81 21.95
C GLU A 84 5.23 -5.66 22.37
N GLU A 85 6.54 -5.87 22.20
CA GLU A 85 7.58 -4.87 22.51
C GLU A 85 7.45 -3.58 21.67
N ASP A 86 7.06 -3.70 20.39
CA ASP A 86 6.82 -2.54 19.53
C ASP A 86 5.59 -1.75 19.99
N VAL A 87 4.56 -2.47 20.47
CA VAL A 87 3.34 -1.86 21.00
C VAL A 87 3.64 -1.12 22.31
N ASP A 88 4.40 -1.72 23.22
CA ASP A 88 4.82 -1.10 24.48
C ASP A 88 5.69 0.14 24.23
N THR A 89 6.59 0.07 23.24
CA THR A 89 7.44 1.21 22.84
C THR A 89 6.59 2.35 22.26
N LEU A 90 5.57 2.04 21.46
CA LEU A 90 4.63 3.03 20.95
C LEU A 90 3.79 3.66 22.06
N ILE A 91 3.35 2.87 23.05
CA ILE A 91 2.62 3.35 24.23
C ILE A 91 3.52 4.29 25.05
N ALA A 92 4.79 3.93 25.26
CA ALA A 92 5.75 4.73 26.02
C ALA A 92 6.18 6.02 25.31
N LEU A 93 6.27 6.01 23.97
CA LEU A 93 6.59 7.18 23.15
C LEU A 93 5.41 8.16 23.02
N TYR A 94 4.19 7.69 23.25
CA TYR A 94 3.03 8.57 23.29
C TYR A 94 3.01 9.27 24.66
N PRO A 95 3.16 10.61 24.75
CA PRO A 95 2.97 11.29 26.01
C PRO A 95 1.50 11.09 26.38
N SER A 96 1.25 10.30 27.42
CA SER A 96 -0.06 10.15 28.06
C SER A 96 -0.44 11.47 28.74
N ALA A 97 -0.72 12.49 27.94
CA ALA A 97 -1.16 13.82 28.36
C ALA A 97 -2.59 14.08 27.91
N THR A 98 -3.45 13.05 27.96
CA THR A 98 -4.92 13.19 28.07
C THR A 98 -5.49 11.96 28.77
N MET A 99 -4.86 11.50 29.84
CA MET A 99 -5.50 10.58 30.78
C MET A 99 -5.64 11.38 32.07
N THR A 100 -6.72 12.18 32.11
CA THR A 100 -7.08 12.94 33.31
C THR A 100 -7.15 11.99 34.49
N ASP A 101 -6.72 12.46 35.67
CA ASP A 101 -6.55 11.72 36.94
C ASP A 101 -7.71 10.79 37.35
N THR A 102 -8.87 10.88 36.70
CA THR A 102 -10.03 10.00 36.84
C THR A 102 -9.76 8.51 36.54
N GLU A 103 -8.87 8.16 35.61
CA GLU A 103 -8.65 6.73 35.26
C GLU A 103 -7.70 6.01 36.23
N ARG A 104 -6.85 6.76 36.94
CA ARG A 104 -5.93 6.23 37.97
C ARG A 104 -6.66 5.65 39.19
N ALA A 105 -7.92 6.05 39.41
CA ALA A 105 -8.78 5.54 40.47
C ALA A 105 -9.42 4.18 40.13
N VAL A 106 -9.62 3.89 38.84
CA VAL A 106 -10.23 2.63 38.39
C VAL A 106 -9.24 1.48 38.56
N ASP A 107 -7.97 1.73 38.27
CA ASP A 107 -6.91 0.73 38.34
C ASP A 107 -6.53 0.38 39.79
N LYS A 108 -6.52 1.37 40.71
CA LYS A 108 -6.33 1.11 42.14
C LYS A 108 -7.45 0.25 42.74
N ARG A 109 -8.72 0.46 42.36
CA ARG A 109 -9.83 -0.41 42.79
C ARG A 109 -9.76 -1.81 42.19
N PHE A 110 -9.27 -1.95 40.96
CA PHE A 110 -9.10 -3.26 40.33
C PHE A 110 -7.99 -4.08 41.00
N ILE A 111 -6.90 -3.42 41.41
CA ILE A 111 -5.79 -4.05 42.15
C ILE A 111 -6.21 -4.38 43.61
N GLU A 112 -6.95 -3.51 44.29
CA GLU A 112 -7.50 -3.78 45.64
C GLU A 112 -8.54 -4.91 45.65
N PHE A 113 -9.41 -4.99 44.63
CA PHE A 113 -10.40 -6.06 44.52
C PHE A 113 -9.75 -7.46 44.39
N LYS A 114 -8.59 -7.55 43.72
CA LYS A 114 -7.83 -8.81 43.62
C LYS A 114 -7.06 -9.17 44.90
N SER A 115 -6.62 -8.21 45.71
CA SER A 115 -5.89 -8.51 46.95
C SER A 115 -6.82 -8.98 48.09
N VAL A 116 -8.07 -8.54 48.12
CA VAL A 116 -9.07 -8.96 49.12
C VAL A 116 -9.60 -10.38 48.85
N ASN A 117 -9.79 -10.76 47.58
CA ASN A 117 -10.38 -12.07 47.23
C ASN A 117 -9.41 -13.26 47.28
N PHE A 118 -8.10 -13.05 47.40
CA PHE A 118 -7.11 -14.14 47.52
C PHE A 118 -6.79 -14.52 48.97
N ARG A 119 -7.40 -13.88 49.98
CA ARG A 119 -7.22 -14.22 51.40
C ARG A 119 -8.26 -15.21 51.95
N GLY A 120 -9.16 -15.73 51.11
CA GLY A 120 -10.23 -16.67 51.49
C GLY A 120 -10.06 -18.12 51.01
N PHE A 121 -8.90 -18.51 50.47
CA PHE A 121 -8.67 -19.87 49.98
C PHE A 121 -7.37 -20.46 50.55
N ARG A 122 -7.36 -20.72 51.85
CA ARG A 122 -6.59 -21.82 52.44
C ARG A 122 -7.55 -22.60 53.33
N GLY A 123 -7.64 -23.91 53.09
CA GLY A 123 -8.42 -24.85 53.88
C GLY A 123 -7.95 -24.99 55.31
#